data_AF-A0A6G4J5X6-F1
#
_entry.id   AF-A0A6G4J5X6-F1
#
_cell.length_a   1.000
_cell.length_b   1.000
_cell.length_c   1.000
_cell.angle_alpha   90.00
_cell.angle_beta   90.00
_cell.angle_gamma   90.00
#
_symmetry.space_group_name_H-M   'P 1'
#
loop_
_entity.id
_entity.type
_entity.pdbx_description
1 polymer ?
#
loop_
_entity_poly.entity_id
_entity_poly.type
_entity_poly.pdbx_seq_one_letter_code
_entity_poly.pdbx_strand_id
1 'polypeptide(L)'
;FAIVVAETVHMQNQFFAFYLSVIVSCLVAAVIMPRIWPLNKIPDEYAKEVPESARTEALPEGKTALRHGFDTATEVGIKAPGVIDFFKSGLKTVIDMWFVILPVVMSIGTIATIIANYTPFFVILGKPFVPFLELMQIPEAAQASQTIIIGFADMFLPSILIEGVQNDITRFVIGALSISQLIYLSEVGGVILGSKIPVSIGKLFMIFLIRTIITLPIISLMAHLLL
;
A
#
# COMPACT_ATOMS: atom_id res chain seq x y z
N PHE A 1 6.82 3.97 8.80
CA PHE A 1 5.79 2.91 8.73
C PHE A 1 6.37 1.52 8.90
N ALA A 2 7.20 0.99 7.98
CA ALA A 2 7.70 -0.38 8.07
C ALA A 2 8.42 -0.73 9.39
N ILE A 3 9.28 0.16 9.91
CA ILE A 3 9.97 -0.04 11.19
C ILE A 3 8.97 -0.11 12.36
N VAL A 4 7.96 0.76 12.35
CA VAL A 4 6.95 0.81 13.43
C VAL A 4 6.08 -0.44 13.40
N VAL A 5 5.69 -0.93 12.22
CA VAL A 5 4.96 -2.20 12.10
C VAL A 5 5.82 -3.37 12.61
N ALA A 6 7.10 -3.41 12.24
CA ALA A 6 8.02 -4.44 12.73
C ALA A 6 8.25 -4.37 14.25
N GLU A 7 8.22 -3.18 14.83
CA GLU A 7 8.25 -2.97 16.28
C GLU A 7 6.99 -3.50 16.95
N THR A 8 5.81 -3.20 16.41
CA THR A 8 4.52 -3.69 16.93
C THR A 8 4.44 -5.22 16.92
N VAL A 9 5.02 -5.89 15.92
CA VAL A 9 5.04 -7.36 15.87
C VAL A 9 6.30 -7.99 16.51
N HIS A 10 7.10 -7.19 17.23
CA HIS A 10 8.33 -7.62 17.90
C HIS A 10 9.40 -8.26 16.98
N MET A 11 9.41 -7.90 15.69
CA MET A 11 10.34 -8.42 14.67
C MET A 11 11.53 -7.48 14.38
N GLN A 12 11.85 -6.54 15.28
CA GLN A 12 12.94 -5.57 15.07
C GLN A 12 14.30 -6.22 14.83
N ASN A 13 14.60 -7.30 15.55
CA ASN A 13 15.88 -8.02 15.42
C ASN A 13 16.05 -8.68 14.05
N GLN A 14 14.94 -8.98 13.36
CA GLN A 14 14.93 -9.54 12.01
C GLN A 14 14.45 -8.56 10.96
N PHE A 15 14.49 -7.25 11.26
CA PHE A 15 13.93 -6.22 10.40
C PHE A 15 14.44 -6.29 8.95
N PHE A 16 15.72 -6.60 8.76
CA PHE A 16 16.29 -6.75 7.42
C PHE A 16 15.64 -7.89 6.63
N ALA A 17 15.48 -9.06 7.25
CA ALA A 17 14.89 -10.23 6.62
C ALA A 17 13.38 -10.04 6.37
N PHE A 18 12.70 -9.42 7.33
CA PHE A 18 11.30 -8.98 7.22
C PHE A 18 11.10 -8.01 6.05
N TYR A 19 11.90 -6.95 5.98
CA TYR A 19 11.78 -5.93 4.95
C TYR A 19 12.18 -6.45 3.57
N LEU A 20 13.20 -7.33 3.50
CA LEU A 20 13.57 -8.03 2.28
C LEU A 20 12.40 -8.87 1.74
N SER A 21 11.66 -9.55 2.61
CA SER A 21 10.49 -10.35 2.23
C SER A 21 9.36 -9.48 1.66
N VAL A 22 9.16 -8.29 2.24
CA VAL A 22 8.24 -7.28 1.70
C VAL A 22 8.70 -6.79 0.32
N ILE A 23 9.99 -6.50 0.12
CA ILE A 23 10.54 -6.07 -1.17
C ILE A 23 10.33 -7.15 -2.23
N VAL A 24 10.72 -8.40 -1.94
CA VAL A 24 10.61 -9.51 -2.89
C VAL A 24 9.15 -9.76 -3.26
N SER A 25 8.25 -9.82 -2.28
CA SER A 25 6.81 -9.99 -2.55
C SER A 25 6.23 -8.83 -3.36
N CYS A 26 6.64 -7.58 -3.10
CA CYS A 26 6.20 -6.42 -3.87
C CYS A 26 6.74 -6.43 -5.31
N LEU A 27 7.98 -6.86 -5.53
CA LEU A 27 8.54 -6.99 -6.88
C LEU A 27 7.78 -8.03 -7.71
N VAL A 28 7.50 -9.19 -7.13
CA VAL A 28 6.71 -10.23 -7.80
C VAL A 28 5.29 -9.74 -8.06
N ALA A 29 4.65 -9.09 -7.09
CA ALA A 29 3.35 -8.48 -7.28
C ALA A 29 3.37 -7.41 -8.38
N ALA A 30 4.41 -6.59 -8.48
CA ALA A 30 4.53 -5.57 -9.54
C ALA A 30 4.61 -6.16 -10.94
N VAL A 31 5.19 -7.36 -11.11
CA VAL A 31 5.26 -8.05 -12.40
C VAL A 31 3.93 -8.73 -12.76
N ILE A 32 3.21 -9.26 -11.77
CA ILE A 32 2.01 -10.06 -11.97
C ILE A 32 0.74 -9.18 -12.04
N MET A 33 0.59 -8.24 -11.09
CA MET A 33 -0.64 -7.44 -10.90
C MET A 33 -1.11 -6.68 -12.16
N PRO A 34 -0.24 -6.01 -12.94
CA PRO A 34 -0.70 -5.27 -14.13
C PRO A 34 -1.36 -6.16 -15.19
N ARG A 35 -1.07 -7.48 -15.18
CA ARG A 35 -1.62 -8.44 -16.14
C ARG A 35 -2.98 -8.99 -15.71
N ILE A 36 -3.42 -8.75 -14.47
CA ILE A 36 -4.66 -9.28 -13.91
C ILE A 36 -5.75 -8.18 -13.91
N TRP A 37 -7.00 -8.60 -14.08
CA TRP A 37 -8.16 -7.73 -13.91
C TRP A 37 -8.20 -7.18 -12.47
N PRO A 38 -8.52 -5.89 -12.22
CA PRO A 38 -9.09 -4.89 -13.12
C PRO A 38 -8.07 -4.02 -13.87
N LEU A 39 -6.79 -4.11 -13.55
CA LEU A 39 -5.77 -3.22 -14.11
C LEU A 39 -5.56 -3.45 -15.60
N ASN A 40 -5.60 -4.70 -16.06
CA ASN A 40 -5.44 -5.06 -17.48
C ASN A 40 -6.57 -4.58 -18.41
N LYS A 41 -7.69 -4.09 -17.85
CA LYS A 41 -8.83 -3.54 -18.62
C LYS A 41 -8.87 -2.02 -18.62
N ILE A 42 -7.89 -1.36 -18.01
CA ILE A 42 -7.76 0.09 -18.12
C ILE A 42 -7.27 0.38 -19.54
N PRO A 43 -8.04 1.11 -20.36
CA PRO A 43 -7.65 1.40 -21.73
C PRO A 43 -6.38 2.26 -21.75
N ASP A 44 -5.52 2.00 -22.72
CA ASP A 44 -4.31 2.79 -22.97
C ASP A 44 -4.68 4.08 -23.72
N GLU A 45 -5.47 4.92 -23.04
CA GLU A 45 -5.96 6.19 -23.54
C GLU A 45 -5.52 7.32 -22.62
N TYR A 46 -5.01 8.40 -23.20
CA TYR A 46 -4.73 9.62 -22.46
C TYR A 46 -6.03 10.21 -21.91
N ALA A 47 -5.97 10.82 -20.72
CA ALA A 47 -7.11 11.53 -20.15
C ALA A 47 -7.62 12.59 -21.15
N LYS A 48 -8.95 12.69 -21.31
CA LYS A 48 -9.65 13.52 -22.33
C LYS A 48 -9.27 15.01 -22.36
N GLU A 49 -8.51 15.49 -21.39
CA GLU A 49 -8.12 16.90 -21.22
C GLU A 49 -6.62 17.16 -21.46
N VAL A 50 -5.85 16.18 -21.94
CA VAL A 50 -4.41 16.38 -22.21
C VAL A 50 -4.22 16.94 -23.63
N PRO A 51 -3.70 18.17 -23.79
CA PRO A 51 -3.42 18.74 -25.11
C PRO A 51 -2.39 17.88 -25.86
N GLU A 52 -2.51 17.82 -27.19
CA GLU A 52 -1.69 16.97 -28.07
C GLU A 52 -0.18 17.22 -27.92
N SER A 53 0.19 18.46 -27.58
CA SER A 53 1.57 18.87 -27.25
C SER A 53 2.14 18.27 -25.96
N ALA A 54 1.30 17.81 -25.04
CA ALA A 54 1.71 17.10 -23.83
C ALA A 54 1.70 15.56 -24.01
N ARG A 55 1.27 15.08 -25.18
CA ARG A 55 1.20 13.64 -25.51
C ARG A 55 2.43 13.15 -26.25
N THR A 56 3.28 14.06 -26.72
CA THR A 56 4.50 13.76 -27.45
C THR A 56 5.69 13.77 -26.49
N GLU A 57 6.24 12.59 -26.16
CA GLU A 57 7.62 12.47 -25.62
C GLU A 57 8.68 12.78 -26.70
N ALA A 58 8.34 13.65 -27.66
CA ALA A 58 9.22 14.02 -28.75
C ALA A 58 10.29 14.96 -28.20
N LEU A 59 11.55 14.52 -28.28
CA LEU A 59 12.68 15.38 -27.99
C LEU A 59 12.66 16.59 -28.94
N PRO A 60 12.95 17.82 -28.47
CA PRO A 60 13.11 18.97 -29.34
C PRO A 60 14.16 18.67 -30.43
N GLU A 61 13.91 19.09 -31.66
CA GLU A 61 14.83 18.85 -32.78
C GLU A 61 16.27 19.28 -32.42
N GLY A 62 17.22 18.35 -32.59
CA GLY A 62 18.65 18.59 -32.31
C GLY A 62 19.08 18.51 -30.84
N LYS A 63 18.20 18.16 -29.90
CA LYS A 63 18.56 17.93 -28.48
C LYS A 63 18.61 16.45 -28.11
N THR A 64 19.71 16.04 -27.49
CA THR A 64 19.82 14.74 -26.81
C THR A 64 19.00 14.77 -25.50
N ALA A 65 18.47 13.62 -25.08
CA ALA A 65 17.65 13.50 -23.86
C ALA A 65 18.31 14.10 -22.60
N LEU A 66 19.62 13.89 -22.42
CA LEU A 66 20.38 14.46 -21.31
C LEU A 66 20.41 15.99 -21.33
N ARG A 67 20.61 16.58 -22.51
CA ARG A 67 20.67 18.04 -22.67
C ARG A 67 19.29 18.66 -22.47
N HIS A 68 18.25 18.04 -23.01
CA HIS A 68 16.88 18.51 -22.80
C HIS A 68 16.48 18.44 -21.32
N GLY A 69 16.76 17.32 -20.64
CA GLY A 69 16.49 17.17 -19.21
C GLY A 69 17.25 18.18 -18.35
N PHE A 70 18.52 18.46 -18.69
CA PHE A 70 19.31 19.48 -17.99
C PHE A 70 18.76 20.90 -18.20
N ASP A 71 18.39 21.26 -19.43
CA ASP A 71 17.78 22.55 -19.75
C ASP A 71 16.46 22.73 -18.98
N THR A 72 15.58 21.73 -18.99
CA THR A 72 14.31 21.77 -18.27
C THR A 72 14.50 21.85 -16.75
N ALA A 73 15.43 21.07 -16.18
CA ALA A 73 15.74 21.15 -14.75
C ALA A 73 16.28 22.54 -14.36
N THR A 74 17.09 23.14 -15.24
CA THR A 74 17.64 24.49 -15.03
C THR A 74 16.53 25.54 -15.09
N GLU A 75 15.61 25.46 -16.05
CA GLU A 75 14.45 26.35 -16.12
C GLU A 75 13.54 26.24 -14.88
N VAL A 76 13.30 25.02 -14.39
CA VAL A 76 12.54 24.79 -13.15
C VAL A 76 13.27 25.38 -11.95
N GLY A 77 14.59 25.22 -11.88
CA GLY A 77 15.42 25.79 -10.81
C GLY A 77 15.43 27.32 -10.81
N ILE A 78 15.50 27.96 -11.98
CA ILE A 78 15.44 29.44 -12.11
C ILE A 78 14.06 29.97 -11.68
N LYS A 79 12.99 29.24 -11.99
CA LYS A 79 11.60 29.59 -11.61
C LYS A 79 11.22 29.13 -10.21
N ALA A 80 12.12 28.47 -9.48
CA ALA A 80 11.82 27.95 -8.16
C ALA A 80 11.53 29.10 -7.18
N PRO A 81 10.57 28.92 -6.26
CA PRO A 81 10.29 29.92 -5.22
C PRO A 81 11.53 30.17 -4.37
N GLY A 82 11.66 31.40 -3.85
CA GLY A 82 12.74 31.74 -2.92
C GLY A 82 12.70 30.87 -1.65
N VAL A 83 13.81 30.81 -0.91
CA VAL A 83 13.96 29.95 0.28
C VAL A 83 12.81 30.14 1.28
N ILE A 84 12.38 31.37 1.52
CA ILE A 84 11.29 31.69 2.45
C ILE A 84 9.95 31.12 1.95
N ASP A 85 9.63 31.32 0.67
CA ASP A 85 8.39 30.82 0.08
C ASP A 85 8.38 29.30 0.00
N PHE A 86 9.54 28.68 -0.24
CA PHE A 86 9.71 27.23 -0.18
C PHE A 86 9.37 26.68 1.20
N PHE A 87 9.94 27.24 2.28
CA PHE A 87 9.63 26.80 3.65
C PHE A 87 8.17 27.08 4.03
N LYS A 88 7.63 28.24 3.65
CA LYS A 88 6.23 28.60 3.90
C LYS A 88 5.28 27.64 3.20
N SER A 89 5.56 27.30 1.94
CA SER A 89 4.79 26.32 1.18
C SER A 89 4.90 24.93 1.80
N GLY A 90 6.11 24.48 2.14
CA GLY A 90 6.34 23.19 2.77
C GLY A 90 5.61 23.05 4.12
N LEU A 91 5.71 24.07 4.98
CA LEU A 91 5.00 24.08 6.26
C LEU A 91 3.48 24.05 6.07
N LYS A 92 2.97 24.84 5.13
CA LYS A 92 1.55 24.82 4.77
C LYS A 92 1.12 23.43 4.31
N THR A 93 1.89 22.79 3.43
CA THR A 93 1.59 21.42 2.97
C THR A 93 1.56 20.41 4.10
N VAL A 94 2.50 20.47 5.05
CA VAL A 94 2.51 19.57 6.22
C VAL A 94 1.28 19.79 7.10
N ILE A 95 0.94 21.05 7.38
CA ILE A 95 -0.24 21.42 8.18
C ILE A 95 -1.53 20.97 7.47
N ASP A 96 -1.65 21.26 6.17
CA ASP A 96 -2.80 20.85 5.36
C ASP A 96 -2.95 19.32 5.37
N MET A 97 -1.85 18.57 5.22
CA MET A 97 -1.87 17.11 5.32
C MET A 97 -2.32 16.63 6.71
N TRP A 98 -1.87 17.24 7.80
CA TRP A 98 -2.31 16.85 9.15
C TRP A 98 -3.82 17.03 9.35
N PHE A 99 -4.36 18.20 9.00
CA PHE A 99 -5.79 18.47 9.22
C PHE A 99 -6.70 17.75 8.23
N VAL A 100 -6.20 17.36 7.05
CA VAL A 100 -6.98 16.58 6.08
C VAL A 100 -6.90 15.08 6.35
N ILE A 101 -5.71 14.54 6.63
CA ILE A 101 -5.48 13.10 6.70
C ILE A 101 -5.80 12.54 8.08
N LEU A 102 -5.37 13.20 9.17
CA LEU A 102 -5.55 12.64 10.53
C LEU A 102 -7.03 12.38 10.88
N PRO A 103 -7.99 13.30 10.63
CA PRO A 103 -9.38 13.04 10.99
C PRO A 103 -10.00 11.89 10.18
N VAL A 104 -9.60 11.75 8.91
CA VAL A 104 -10.07 10.67 8.03
C VAL A 104 -9.54 9.32 8.51
N VAL A 105 -8.24 9.24 8.79
CA VAL A 105 -7.59 8.02 9.32
C VAL A 105 -8.18 7.63 10.68
N MET A 106 -8.34 8.59 11.60
CA MET A 106 -8.93 8.34 12.92
C MET A 106 -10.37 7.86 12.81
N SER A 107 -11.17 8.46 11.93
CA SER A 107 -12.58 8.09 11.75
C SER A 107 -12.74 6.70 11.15
N ILE A 108 -12.04 6.40 10.05
CA ILE A 108 -12.08 5.09 9.38
C ILE A 108 -11.48 4.01 10.29
N GLY A 109 -10.33 4.29 10.91
CA GLY A 109 -9.67 3.36 11.84
C GLY A 109 -10.54 3.04 13.06
N THR A 110 -11.21 4.04 13.65
CA THR A 110 -12.11 3.82 14.79
C THR A 110 -13.32 2.97 14.39
N ILE A 111 -13.97 3.29 13.27
CA ILE A 111 -15.11 2.50 12.77
C ILE A 111 -14.69 1.07 12.46
N ALA A 112 -13.56 0.88 11.76
CA ALA A 112 -13.03 -0.44 11.45
C ALA A 112 -12.71 -1.24 12.71
N THR A 113 -12.14 -0.61 13.73
CA THR A 113 -11.83 -1.24 15.03
C THR A 113 -13.10 -1.63 15.78
N ILE A 114 -14.14 -0.78 15.79
CA ILE A 114 -15.44 -1.13 16.38
C ILE A 114 -16.05 -2.33 15.68
N ILE A 115 -16.08 -2.32 14.34
CA ILE A 115 -16.61 -3.43 13.54
C ILE A 115 -15.79 -4.71 13.81
N ALA A 116 -14.47 -4.62 13.90
CA ALA A 116 -13.58 -5.76 14.15
C ALA A 116 -13.75 -6.39 15.54
N ASN A 117 -13.98 -5.58 16.58
CA ASN A 117 -14.07 -6.08 17.96
C ASN A 117 -15.50 -6.48 18.37
N TYR A 118 -16.53 -5.80 17.84
CA TYR A 118 -17.91 -5.96 18.31
C TYR A 118 -18.83 -6.66 17.30
N THR A 119 -18.35 -6.97 16.09
CA THR A 119 -19.17 -7.67 15.08
C THR A 119 -18.40 -8.81 14.42
N PRO A 120 -19.10 -9.87 13.95
CA PRO A 120 -18.46 -10.97 13.23
C PRO A 120 -18.14 -10.63 11.76
N PHE A 121 -18.25 -9.37 11.33
CA PHE A 121 -18.14 -8.97 9.92
C PHE A 121 -16.79 -9.40 9.30
N PHE A 122 -15.68 -9.03 9.94
CA PHE A 122 -14.35 -9.40 9.46
C PHE A 122 -14.03 -10.89 9.64
N VAL A 123 -14.64 -11.56 10.63
CA VAL A 123 -14.53 -13.02 10.79
C VAL A 123 -15.15 -13.71 9.58
N ILE A 124 -16.34 -13.28 9.15
CA ILE A 124 -17.04 -13.86 8.00
C ILE A 124 -16.26 -13.61 6.70
N LEU A 125 -15.75 -12.39 6.50
CA LEU A 125 -14.93 -12.08 5.32
C LEU A 125 -13.56 -12.78 5.33
N GLY A 126 -13.01 -13.07 6.51
CA GLY A 126 -11.73 -13.75 6.69
C GLY A 126 -11.80 -15.26 6.48
N LYS A 127 -12.96 -15.89 6.70
CA LYS A 127 -13.16 -17.36 6.53
C LYS A 127 -12.58 -17.94 5.23
N PRO A 128 -12.75 -17.32 4.04
CA PRO A 128 -12.17 -17.82 2.81
C PRO A 128 -10.63 -17.91 2.84
N PHE A 129 -9.94 -17.11 3.65
CA PHE A 129 -8.48 -17.11 3.78
C PHE A 129 -7.94 -18.19 4.73
N VAL A 130 -8.76 -18.69 5.67
CA VAL A 130 -8.38 -19.75 6.62
C VAL A 130 -7.76 -20.98 5.94
N PRO A 131 -8.41 -21.63 4.95
CA PRO A 131 -7.84 -22.83 4.33
C PRO A 131 -6.52 -22.56 3.60
N PHE A 132 -6.31 -21.35 3.08
CA PHE A 132 -5.03 -20.98 2.47
C PHE A 132 -3.93 -20.86 3.53
N LEU A 133 -4.23 -20.20 4.66
CA LEU A 133 -3.28 -20.07 5.76
C LEU A 133 -2.92 -21.44 6.38
N GLU A 134 -3.91 -22.32 6.55
CA GLU A 134 -3.69 -23.69 7.01
C GLU A 134 -2.85 -24.51 6.03
N LEU A 135 -3.11 -24.38 4.71
CA LEU A 135 -2.30 -25.02 3.67
C LEU A 135 -0.84 -24.55 3.71
N MET A 136 -0.63 -23.28 4.03
CA MET A 136 0.68 -22.67 4.21
C MET A 136 1.29 -22.94 5.59
N GLN A 137 0.67 -23.80 6.41
CA GLN A 137 1.10 -24.15 7.76
C GLN A 137 1.25 -22.95 8.71
N ILE A 138 0.49 -21.88 8.49
CA ILE A 138 0.50 -20.69 9.35
C ILE A 138 -0.31 -20.98 10.62
N PRO A 139 0.30 -20.92 11.81
CA PRO A 139 -0.41 -21.11 13.07
C PRO A 139 -1.46 -20.02 13.31
N GLU A 140 -2.45 -20.32 14.16
CA GLU A 140 -3.56 -19.40 14.47
C GLU A 140 -4.28 -18.81 13.23
N ALA A 141 -4.41 -19.60 12.16
CA ALA A 141 -4.97 -19.22 10.86
C ALA A 141 -6.31 -18.46 10.94
N ALA A 142 -7.18 -18.81 11.90
CA ALA A 142 -8.44 -18.10 12.11
C ALA A 142 -8.24 -16.63 12.48
N GLN A 143 -7.35 -16.34 13.45
CA GLN A 143 -7.06 -14.97 13.90
C GLN A 143 -6.33 -14.19 12.82
N ALA A 144 -5.32 -14.82 12.19
CA ALA A 144 -4.59 -14.27 11.06
C ALA A 144 -5.51 -13.92 9.87
N SER A 145 -6.48 -14.77 9.54
CA SER A 145 -7.39 -14.53 8.42
C SER A 145 -8.27 -13.29 8.59
N GLN A 146 -8.70 -13.02 9.83
CA GLN A 146 -9.50 -11.85 10.16
C GLN A 146 -8.69 -10.57 10.00
N THR A 147 -7.44 -10.57 10.50
CA THR A 147 -6.57 -9.39 10.44
C THR A 147 -6.15 -9.04 9.02
N ILE A 148 -5.99 -10.03 8.14
CA ILE A 148 -5.72 -9.80 6.71
C ILE A 148 -6.76 -8.88 6.10
N ILE A 149 -8.06 -9.12 6.30
CA ILE A 149 -9.12 -8.29 5.70
C ILE A 149 -9.17 -6.89 6.32
N ILE A 150 -8.91 -6.80 7.63
CA ILE A 150 -8.86 -5.50 8.34
C ILE A 150 -7.77 -4.60 7.74
N GLY A 151 -6.71 -5.18 7.15
CA GLY A 151 -5.67 -4.46 6.41
C GLY A 151 -6.19 -3.61 5.26
N PHE A 152 -7.39 -3.91 4.72
CA PHE A 152 -8.03 -3.07 3.71
C PHE A 152 -8.53 -1.74 4.28
N ALA A 153 -8.93 -1.71 5.57
CA ALA A 153 -9.33 -0.49 6.23
C ALA A 153 -8.12 0.37 6.59
N ASP A 154 -7.10 -0.25 7.19
CA ASP A 154 -5.88 0.41 7.62
C ASP A 154 -4.70 -0.55 7.70
N MET A 155 -3.51 -0.13 7.23
CA MET A 155 -2.32 -0.99 7.20
C MET A 155 -1.75 -1.33 8.59
N PHE A 156 -2.01 -0.52 9.62
CA PHE A 156 -1.47 -0.71 10.98
C PHE A 156 -2.31 -1.62 11.86
N LEU A 157 -3.63 -1.62 11.68
CA LEU A 157 -4.54 -2.40 12.52
C LEU A 157 -4.22 -3.91 12.56
N PRO A 158 -3.84 -4.59 11.46
CA PRO A 158 -3.51 -6.00 11.52
C PRO A 158 -2.33 -6.31 12.44
N SER A 159 -1.29 -5.45 12.46
CA SER A 159 -0.13 -5.63 13.35
C SER A 159 -0.48 -5.45 14.83
N ILE A 160 -1.38 -4.52 15.16
CA ILE A 160 -1.82 -4.29 16.55
C ILE A 160 -2.68 -5.48 17.03
N LEU A 161 -3.57 -5.98 16.17
CA LEU A 161 -4.47 -7.09 16.53
C LEU A 161 -3.74 -8.44 16.67
N ILE A 162 -2.60 -8.61 15.99
CA ILE A 162 -1.80 -9.85 16.04
C ILE A 162 -0.65 -9.81 17.06
N GLU A 163 -0.37 -8.66 17.69
CA GLU A 163 0.71 -8.48 18.67
C GLU A 163 0.65 -9.56 19.78
N GLY A 164 -0.55 -9.87 20.29
CA GLY A 164 -0.76 -10.85 21.35
C GLY A 164 -0.56 -12.33 20.97
N VAL A 165 -0.44 -12.65 19.68
CA VAL A 165 -0.29 -14.05 19.20
C VAL A 165 1.12 -14.54 19.44
N GLN A 166 1.29 -15.66 20.15
CA GLN A 166 2.62 -16.14 20.58
C GLN A 166 3.53 -16.62 19.44
N ASN A 167 2.96 -16.92 18.27
CA ASN A 167 3.73 -17.48 17.17
C ASN A 167 4.40 -16.40 16.29
N ASP A 168 5.72 -16.50 16.18
CA ASP A 168 6.53 -15.54 15.42
C ASP A 168 6.30 -15.61 13.91
N ILE A 169 5.98 -16.80 13.35
CA ILE A 169 5.65 -16.95 11.92
C ILE A 169 4.36 -16.19 11.61
N THR A 170 3.33 -16.33 12.46
CA THR A 170 2.05 -15.64 12.29
C THR A 170 2.23 -14.12 12.34
N ARG A 171 2.98 -13.63 13.35
CA ARG A 171 3.33 -12.21 13.50
C ARG A 171 4.11 -11.67 12.29
N PHE A 172 5.10 -12.43 11.81
CA PHE A 172 5.90 -12.07 10.65
C PHE A 172 5.05 -11.97 9.39
N VAL A 173 4.23 -12.98 9.11
CA VAL A 173 3.40 -13.03 7.91
C VAL A 173 2.40 -11.88 7.89
N ILE A 174 1.69 -11.65 8.99
CA ILE A 174 0.68 -10.57 9.08
C ILE A 174 1.34 -9.20 9.03
N GLY A 175 2.45 -8.99 9.75
CA GLY A 175 3.19 -7.72 9.70
C GLY A 175 3.72 -7.41 8.31
N ALA A 176 4.30 -8.39 7.62
CA ALA A 176 4.83 -8.20 6.27
C ALA A 176 3.69 -7.99 5.26
N LEU A 177 2.58 -8.72 5.43
CA LEU A 177 1.38 -8.54 4.60
C LEU A 177 0.81 -7.13 4.71
N SER A 178 0.66 -6.62 5.93
CA SER A 178 0.19 -5.25 6.24
C SER A 178 0.92 -4.19 5.42
N ILE A 179 2.24 -4.32 5.29
CA ILE A 179 3.05 -3.37 4.51
C ILE A 179 2.92 -3.67 3.01
N SER A 180 2.90 -4.95 2.63
CA SER A 180 2.89 -5.37 1.24
C SER A 180 1.61 -5.02 0.49
N GLN A 181 0.47 -4.82 1.16
CA GLN A 181 -0.84 -4.63 0.53
C GLN A 181 -1.02 -3.23 -0.11
N LEU A 182 -0.34 -2.19 0.41
CA LEU A 182 -0.35 -0.75 0.02
C LEU A 182 -1.71 -0.05 -0.20
N ILE A 183 -2.82 -0.77 -0.36
CA ILE A 183 -4.14 -0.21 -0.66
C ILE A 183 -4.98 -0.32 0.60
N TYR A 184 -5.12 0.80 1.28
CA TYR A 184 -5.96 0.94 2.46
C TYR A 184 -6.85 2.18 2.31
N LEU A 185 -8.10 2.05 2.76
CA LEU A 185 -9.13 3.07 2.57
C LEU A 185 -8.82 4.39 3.29
N SER A 186 -8.07 4.35 4.39
CA SER A 186 -7.80 5.51 5.24
C SER A 186 -6.94 6.60 4.59
N GLU A 187 -6.12 6.29 3.58
CA GLU A 187 -5.34 7.29 2.83
C GLU A 187 -5.37 7.07 1.32
N VAL A 188 -4.79 5.95 0.86
CA VAL A 188 -4.58 5.68 -0.57
C VAL A 188 -5.92 5.50 -1.29
N GLY A 189 -6.90 4.89 -0.64
CA GLY A 189 -8.26 4.78 -1.17
C GLY A 189 -8.91 6.14 -1.42
N GLY A 190 -8.84 7.05 -0.45
CA GLY A 190 -9.39 8.41 -0.57
C GLY A 190 -8.74 9.21 -1.70
N VAL A 191 -7.42 9.16 -1.81
CA VAL A 191 -6.67 9.84 -2.89
C VAL A 191 -7.04 9.28 -4.26
N ILE A 192 -7.13 7.96 -4.40
CA ILE A 192 -7.49 7.32 -5.69
C ILE A 192 -8.92 7.67 -6.08
N LEU A 193 -9.87 7.61 -5.14
CA LEU A 193 -11.28 7.94 -5.40
C LEU A 193 -11.49 9.43 -5.70
N GLY A 194 -10.67 10.31 -5.12
CA GLY A 194 -10.65 11.74 -5.43
C GLY A 194 -9.93 12.09 -6.73
N SER A 195 -9.20 11.14 -7.33
CA SER A 195 -8.47 11.33 -8.59
C SER A 195 -9.33 10.99 -9.81
N LYS A 196 -8.86 11.37 -11.01
CA LYS A 196 -9.51 11.03 -12.29
C LYS A 196 -9.32 9.55 -12.69
N ILE A 197 -8.73 8.72 -11.84
CA ILE A 197 -8.48 7.30 -12.14
C ILE A 197 -9.79 6.51 -11.99
N PRO A 198 -10.29 5.81 -13.03
CA PRO A 198 -11.62 5.18 -13.05
C PRO A 198 -11.69 3.84 -12.28
N VAL A 199 -11.26 3.88 -11.02
CA VAL A 199 -11.22 2.72 -10.12
C VAL A 199 -12.22 2.94 -8.99
N SER A 200 -13.31 2.17 -9.01
CA SER A 200 -14.32 2.19 -7.94
C SER A 200 -13.84 1.46 -6.68
N ILE A 201 -14.51 1.70 -5.54
CA ILE A 201 -14.23 1.02 -4.27
C ILE A 201 -14.21 -0.51 -4.43
N GLY A 202 -15.14 -1.07 -5.20
CA GLY A 202 -15.18 -2.52 -5.46
C GLY A 202 -13.97 -3.02 -6.27
N LYS A 203 -13.46 -2.22 -7.22
CA LYS A 203 -12.23 -2.56 -7.94
C LYS A 203 -11.01 -2.45 -7.01
N LEU A 204 -10.92 -1.42 -6.17
CA LEU A 204 -9.88 -1.29 -5.13
C LEU A 204 -9.85 -2.51 -4.21
N PHE A 205 -11.02 -2.97 -3.76
CA PHE A 205 -11.12 -4.17 -2.93
C PHE A 205 -10.68 -5.44 -3.66
N MET A 206 -11.04 -5.61 -4.94
CA MET A 206 -10.52 -6.74 -5.72
C MET A 206 -9.00 -6.67 -5.93
N ILE A 207 -8.43 -5.49 -6.21
CA ILE A 207 -6.98 -5.31 -6.32
C ILE A 207 -6.31 -5.72 -4.99
N PHE A 208 -6.88 -5.30 -3.85
CA PHE A 208 -6.41 -5.68 -2.53
C PHE A 208 -6.41 -7.21 -2.31
N LEU A 209 -7.50 -7.90 -2.66
CA LEU A 209 -7.59 -9.36 -2.51
C LEU A 209 -6.59 -10.09 -3.41
N ILE A 210 -6.53 -9.72 -4.70
CA ILE A 210 -5.62 -10.35 -5.67
C ILE A 210 -4.17 -10.15 -5.22
N ARG A 211 -3.83 -8.93 -4.79
CA ARG A 211 -2.50 -8.62 -4.29
C ARG A 211 -2.15 -9.46 -3.07
N THR A 212 -3.08 -9.59 -2.12
CA THR A 212 -2.91 -10.43 -0.93
C THR A 212 -2.68 -11.88 -1.31
N ILE A 213 -3.46 -12.44 -2.26
CA ILE A 213 -3.30 -13.82 -2.72
C ILE A 213 -1.93 -14.05 -3.38
N ILE A 214 -1.37 -13.04 -4.05
CA ILE A 214 -0.04 -13.14 -4.69
C ILE A 214 1.09 -12.99 -3.66
N THR A 215 0.98 -12.02 -2.74
CA THR A 215 2.06 -11.74 -1.78
C THR A 215 2.11 -12.73 -0.63
N LEU A 216 0.97 -13.25 -0.19
CA LEU A 216 0.87 -14.14 0.97
C LEU A 216 1.71 -15.43 0.84
N PRO A 217 1.68 -16.20 -0.28
CA PRO A 217 2.53 -17.38 -0.44
C PRO A 217 4.02 -17.06 -0.40
N ILE A 218 4.42 -15.92 -0.97
CA ILE A 218 5.82 -15.49 -1.02
C ILE A 218 6.29 -15.13 0.39
N ILE A 219 5.50 -14.35 1.11
CA ILE A 219 5.79 -13.93 2.48
C ILE A 219 5.80 -15.15 3.42
N SER A 220 4.84 -16.06 3.27
CA SER A 220 4.78 -17.30 4.04
C SER A 220 5.99 -18.18 3.81
N LEU A 221 6.42 -18.36 2.56
CA LEU A 221 7.63 -19.12 2.23
C LEU A 221 8.86 -18.48 2.88
N MET A 222 9.00 -17.15 2.78
CA MET A 222 10.11 -16.43 3.40
C MET A 222 10.09 -16.55 4.93
N ALA A 223 8.91 -16.51 5.55
CA ALA A 223 8.76 -16.70 6.99
C ALA A 223 9.30 -18.07 7.44
N HIS A 224 8.93 -19.15 6.76
CA HIS A 224 9.41 -20.51 7.07
C HIS A 224 10.90 -20.75 6.77
N LEU A 225 11.50 -19.94 5.89
CA LEU A 225 12.93 -20.03 5.57
C LEU A 225 13.81 -19.25 6.55
N LEU A 226 13.26 -18.22 7.19
CA LEU A 226 14.00 -17.26 8.00
C LEU A 226 13.76 -17.42 9.51
N LEU A 227 12.66 -18.07 9.90
CA LEU A 227 12.24 -18.40 11.26
C LEU A 227 12.12 -19.91 11.43
#